data_AF-A0A850M2Z2-F1
#
_entry.id   AF-A0A850M2Z2-F1
#
_cell.length_a   1.000
_cell.length_b   1.000
_cell.length_c   1.000
_cell.angle_alpha   90.00
_cell.angle_beta   90.00
_cell.angle_gamma   90.00
#
_symmetry.space_group_name_H-M   'P 1'
#
loop_
_entity.id
_entity.type
_entity.pdbx_description
1 polymer ?
#
loop_
_entity_poly.entity_id
_entity_poly.type
_entity_poly.pdbx_seq_one_letter_code
_entity_poly.pdbx_strand_id
1 'polypeptide(L)'
;MCEFKVMVLEPGKKEYLAVEDISYLKIQEENGEILLKGLGIQEKVETAIIKEVNVYGTDGAMARLFKAPIIGDFLKFLKNLESGSFSPALEKTWMDFISKGNELIQRMKKK
;
A
#
# COMPACT_ATOMS: atom_id res chain seq x y z
N MET A 1 -21.87 -5.33 12.47
CA MET A 1 -20.59 -5.60 11.79
C MET A 1 -20.24 -4.33 11.04
N CYS A 2 -18.99 -3.86 11.12
CA CYS A 2 -18.57 -2.62 10.46
C CYS A 2 -17.92 -2.99 9.13
N GLU A 3 -18.46 -2.47 8.03
CA GLU A 3 -17.99 -2.73 6.67
C GLU A 3 -17.40 -1.45 6.08
N PHE A 4 -16.24 -1.58 5.47
CA PHE A 4 -15.43 -0.49 4.94
C PHE A 4 -15.64 -0.33 3.44
N LYS A 5 -15.82 0.92 3.03
CA LYS A 5 -15.52 1.36 1.66
C LYS A 5 -14.02 1.56 1.54
N VAL A 6 -13.40 0.94 0.55
CA VAL A 6 -11.95 1.05 0.33
C VAL A 6 -11.69 2.02 -0.80
N MET A 7 -11.14 3.19 -0.44
CA MET A 7 -10.74 4.22 -1.40
C MET A 7 -9.25 4.08 -1.70
N VAL A 8 -8.86 4.24 -2.96
CA VAL A 8 -7.45 4.20 -3.38
C VAL A 8 -7.06 5.53 -4.00
N LEU A 9 -5.93 6.07 -3.53
CA LEU A 9 -5.27 7.24 -4.09
C LEU A 9 -3.92 6.85 -4.71
N GLU A 10 -3.76 7.16 -5.99
CA GLU A 10 -2.48 7.03 -6.71
C GLU A 10 -1.87 8.42 -7.01
N PRO A 11 -0.53 8.57 -7.06
CA PRO A 11 0.12 9.83 -7.36
C PRO A 11 -0.39 10.51 -8.64
N GLY A 12 -0.87 11.74 -8.52
CA GLY A 12 -1.35 12.54 -9.66
C GLY A 12 -2.68 12.06 -10.25
N LYS A 13 -3.39 11.14 -9.59
CA LYS A 13 -4.74 10.69 -9.97
C LYS A 13 -5.76 11.14 -8.93
N LYS A 14 -7.04 11.18 -9.33
CA LYS A 14 -8.15 11.35 -8.40
C LYS A 14 -8.31 10.07 -7.57
N GLU A 15 -8.72 10.23 -6.32
CA GLU A 15 -9.12 9.10 -5.47
C GLU A 15 -10.32 8.37 -6.12
N TYR A 16 -10.33 7.05 -6.03
CA TYR A 16 -11.40 6.21 -6.58
C TYR A 16 -11.80 5.10 -5.59
N LEU A 17 -13.05 4.68 -5.66
CA LEU A 17 -13.55 3.54 -4.90
C LEU A 17 -13.04 2.24 -5.54
N ALA A 18 -12.30 1.45 -4.78
CA ALA A 18 -11.77 0.17 -5.24
C ALA A 18 -12.75 -0.99 -4.97
N VAL A 19 -13.33 -1.03 -3.78
CA VAL A 19 -14.25 -2.09 -3.35
C VAL A 19 -15.05 -1.64 -2.12
N GLU A 20 -16.25 -2.21 -1.95
CA GLU A 20 -17.13 -2.01 -0.78
C GLU A 20 -17.30 -3.31 0.01
N ASP A 21 -18.04 -3.26 1.11
CA ASP A 21 -18.40 -4.43 1.93
C ASP A 21 -17.21 -5.23 2.47
N ILE A 22 -16.09 -4.55 2.70
CA ILE A 22 -14.87 -5.13 3.27
C ILE A 22 -14.96 -5.10 4.78
N SER A 23 -14.82 -6.25 5.45
CA SER A 23 -14.78 -6.33 6.92
C SER A 23 -13.37 -6.49 7.47
N TYR A 24 -12.39 -6.77 6.61
CA TYR A 24 -11.01 -7.04 7.00
C TYR A 24 -10.00 -6.53 5.97
N LEU A 25 -8.97 -5.82 6.47
CA LEU A 25 -7.83 -5.37 5.68
C LEU A 25 -6.54 -5.81 6.35
N LYS A 26 -5.59 -6.36 5.59
CA LYS A 26 -4.25 -6.72 6.10
C LYS A 26 -3.17 -6.43 5.08
N ILE A 27 -2.10 -5.79 5.52
CA ILE A 27 -0.87 -5.66 4.74
C ILE A 27 -0.17 -7.02 4.69
N GLN A 28 0.19 -7.46 3.50
CA GLN A 28 1.06 -8.60 3.23
C GLN A 28 2.46 -8.08 2.91
N GLU A 29 3.33 -8.16 3.90
CA GLU A 29 4.68 -7.57 3.91
C GLU A 29 5.59 -8.09 2.79
N GLU A 30 5.34 -9.29 2.26
CA GLU A 30 6.22 -9.93 1.28
C GLU A 30 6.30 -9.16 -0.04
N ASN A 31 5.19 -8.55 -0.45
CA ASN A 31 5.05 -7.86 -1.74
C ASN A 31 4.47 -6.44 -1.63
N GLY A 32 4.16 -6.00 -0.41
CA GLY A 32 3.45 -4.73 -0.20
C GLY A 32 2.02 -4.74 -0.76
N GLU A 33 1.36 -5.88 -0.64
CA GLU A 33 -0.04 -6.06 -1.03
C GLU A 33 -0.95 -5.80 0.16
N ILE A 34 -2.14 -5.27 -0.08
CA ILE A 34 -3.20 -5.21 0.93
C ILE A 34 -4.24 -6.23 0.54
N LEU A 35 -4.42 -7.25 1.39
CA LEU A 35 -5.50 -8.20 1.31
C LEU A 35 -6.76 -7.56 1.86
N LEU A 36 -7.82 -7.56 1.05
CA LEU A 36 -9.15 -7.08 1.38
C LEU A 36 -10.09 -8.27 1.44
N LYS A 37 -10.84 -8.42 2.53
CA LYS A 37 -11.82 -9.49 2.70
C LYS A 37 -13.15 -8.96 3.18
N GLY A 38 -14.22 -9.44 2.54
CA GLY A 38 -15.61 -9.18 2.87
C GLY A 38 -16.44 -10.46 2.73
N LEU A 39 -17.76 -10.37 2.88
CA LEU A 39 -18.63 -11.53 2.70
C LEU A 39 -18.63 -11.95 1.21
N GLY A 40 -17.93 -13.03 0.89
CA GLY A 40 -17.78 -13.50 -0.50
C GLY A 40 -16.81 -12.67 -1.35
N ILE A 41 -16.14 -11.66 -0.77
CA ILE A 41 -15.18 -10.80 -1.44
C ILE A 41 -13.78 -11.12 -0.93
N GLN A 42 -12.84 -11.35 -1.86
CA GLN A 42 -11.42 -11.43 -1.55
C GLN A 42 -10.61 -10.76 -2.66
N GLU A 43 -10.12 -9.56 -2.37
CA GLU A 43 -9.39 -8.72 -3.33
C GLU A 43 -7.99 -8.40 -2.83
N LYS A 44 -7.13 -7.98 -3.76
CA LYS A 44 -5.75 -7.57 -3.47
C LYS A 44 -5.44 -6.21 -4.10
N VAL A 45 -4.81 -5.33 -3.33
CA VAL A 45 -4.27 -4.06 -3.82
C VAL A 45 -2.75 -4.09 -3.68
N GLU A 46 -2.07 -4.20 -4.81
CA GLU A 46 -0.60 -4.24 -4.85
C GLU A 46 0.04 -2.88 -4.61
N THR A 47 1.24 -2.88 -4.01
CA THR A 47 2.08 -1.69 -3.80
C THR A 47 1.36 -0.56 -3.05
N ALA A 48 0.67 -0.91 -1.96
CA ALA A 48 -0.16 0.03 -1.21
C ALA A 48 0.07 -0.02 0.30
N ILE A 49 -0.18 1.10 0.97
CA ILE A 49 -0.27 1.20 2.43
C ILE A 49 -1.65 1.70 2.83
N ILE A 50 -2.07 1.34 4.05
CA ILE A 50 -3.24 1.93 4.68
C ILE A 50 -2.84 3.34 5.16
N LYS A 51 -3.39 4.38 4.53
CA LYS A 51 -3.12 5.77 4.89
C LYS A 51 -4.02 6.25 6.01
N GLU A 52 -5.28 5.84 6.00
CA GLU A 52 -6.29 6.26 6.98
C GLU A 52 -7.36 5.19 7.13
N VAL A 53 -7.85 5.01 8.35
CA VAL A 53 -9.05 4.24 8.64
C VAL A 53 -9.98 5.11 9.47
N ASN A 54 -11.20 5.33 8.97
CA ASN A 54 -12.24 6.09 9.64
C ASN A 54 -13.49 5.22 9.80
N VAL A 55 -13.84 4.87 11.04
CA VAL A 55 -15.00 4.03 11.37
C VAL A 55 -16.24 4.83 11.80
N TYR A 56 -16.11 6.15 11.94
CA TYR A 56 -17.16 7.04 12.48
C TYR A 56 -17.70 8.02 11.44
N GLY A 57 -17.37 7.83 10.16
CA GLY A 57 -17.80 8.71 9.07
C GLY A 57 -19.32 8.75 8.92
N THR A 58 -19.85 9.92 8.56
CA THR A 58 -21.27 10.11 8.21
C THR A 58 -21.71 9.23 7.03
N ASP A 59 -20.77 8.88 6.14
CA ASP A 59 -21.01 8.08 4.94
C ASP A 59 -20.68 6.58 5.12
N GLY A 60 -20.50 6.14 6.37
CA GLY A 60 -20.07 4.80 6.75
C GLY A 60 -18.57 4.71 7.04
N ALA A 61 -18.10 3.50 7.34
CA ALA A 61 -16.68 3.27 7.57
C ALA A 61 -15.90 3.25 6.26
N MET A 62 -14.71 3.84 6.29
CA MET A 62 -13.84 4.02 5.13
C MET A 62 -12.40 3.67 5.48
N ALA A 63 -11.73 2.97 4.57
CA ALA A 63 -10.29 2.79 4.58
C ALA A 63 -9.70 3.47 3.33
N ARG A 64 -8.77 4.41 3.52
CA ARG A 64 -8.03 5.03 2.42
C ARG A 64 -6.68 4.36 2.27
N LEU A 65 -6.42 3.85 1.08
CA LEU A 65 -5.15 3.28 0.68
C LEU A 65 -4.38 4.29 -0.16
N PHE A 66 -3.09 4.42 0.11
CA PHE A 66 -2.18 5.10 -0.79
C PHE A 66 -1.40 4.06 -1.58
N LYS A 67 -1.53 4.09 -2.91
CA LYS A 67 -0.89 3.13 -3.81
C LYS A 67 0.15 3.84 -4.66
N ALA A 68 1.38 3.34 -4.62
CA ALA A 68 2.48 3.87 -5.40
C ALA A 68 3.50 2.75 -5.68
N PRO A 69 4.08 2.68 -6.90
CA PRO A 69 5.00 1.60 -7.27
C PRO A 69 6.17 1.38 -6.28
N ILE A 70 6.64 2.46 -5.65
CA ILE A 70 7.77 2.44 -4.71
C ILE A 70 7.46 1.75 -3.37
N ILE A 71 6.17 1.63 -3.00
CA ILE A 71 5.76 1.08 -1.70
C ILE A 71 6.14 -0.39 -1.58
N GLY A 72 6.01 -1.17 -2.65
CA GLY A 72 6.35 -2.59 -2.62
C GLY A 72 7.83 -2.82 -2.27
N ASP A 73 8.72 -2.02 -2.85
CA ASP A 73 10.16 -2.12 -2.57
C ASP A 73 10.51 -1.65 -1.17
N PHE A 74 9.83 -0.60 -0.69
CA PHE A 74 10.01 -0.12 0.68
C PHE A 74 9.61 -1.18 1.71
N LEU A 75 8.47 -1.86 1.51
CA LEU A 75 8.01 -2.91 2.43
C LEU A 75 8.94 -4.13 2.41
N LYS A 76 9.49 -4.50 1.24
CA LYS A 76 10.54 -5.54 1.14
C LYS A 76 11.81 -5.16 1.91
N PHE A 77 12.22 -3.89 1.84
CA PHE A 77 13.34 -3.38 2.62
C PHE A 77 13.04 -3.47 4.13
N LEU A 78 11.87 -3.03 4.58
CA LEU A 78 11.49 -3.11 5.99
C LEU A 78 11.48 -4.56 6.50
N LYS A 79 10.95 -5.51 5.73
CA LYS A 79 10.99 -6.95 6.07
C LYS A 79 12.42 -7.46 6.27
N ASN A 80 13.36 -7.08 5.42
CA ASN A 80 14.76 -7.46 5.60
C ASN A 80 15.41 -6.76 6.81
N LEU A 81 14.97 -5.54 7.11
CA LEU A 81 15.47 -4.73 8.23
C LEU A 81 15.03 -5.27 9.59
N GLU A 82 13.89 -5.98 9.68
CA GLU A 82 13.39 -6.59 10.93
C GLU A 82 14.39 -7.54 11.59
N SER A 83 15.26 -8.17 10.80
CA SER A 83 16.35 -9.00 11.32
C SER A 83 17.35 -8.22 12.19
N GLY A 84 17.34 -6.89 12.14
CA GLY A 84 18.21 -6.01 12.91
C GLY A 84 19.70 -6.13 12.55
N SER A 85 20.02 -6.81 11.46
CA SER A 85 21.40 -7.11 11.06
C SER A 85 21.64 -6.80 9.58
N PHE A 86 22.88 -6.47 9.26
CA PHE A 86 23.28 -6.29 7.87
C PHE A 86 23.18 -7.62 7.11
N SER A 87 22.62 -7.56 5.90
CA SER A 87 22.68 -8.64 4.94
C SER A 87 22.83 -8.09 3.52
N PRO A 88 23.45 -8.83 2.58
CA PRO A 88 23.47 -8.44 1.18
C PRO A 88 22.07 -8.25 0.59
N ALA A 89 21.08 -8.99 1.09
CA ALA A 89 19.68 -8.85 0.70
C ALA A 89 19.09 -7.51 1.15
N LEU A 90 19.39 -7.07 2.39
CA LEU A 90 18.97 -5.77 2.92
C LEU A 90 19.53 -4.63 2.05
N GLU A 91 20.83 -4.64 1.80
CA GLU A 91 21.50 -3.64 0.96
C GLU A 91 20.92 -3.61 -0.46
N LYS A 92 20.72 -4.79 -1.06
CA LYS A 92 20.08 -4.89 -2.37
C LYS A 92 18.70 -4.25 -2.39
N THR A 93 17.83 -4.60 -1.44
CA THR A 93 16.47 -4.01 -1.37
C THR A 93 16.48 -2.51 -1.14
N TRP A 94 17.47 -1.99 -0.39
CA TRP A 94 17.66 -0.56 -0.20
C TRP A 94 18.06 0.15 -1.50
N MET A 95 19.02 -0.42 -2.24
CA MET A 95 19.46 0.13 -3.52
C MET A 95 18.35 0.09 -4.57
N ASP A 96 17.56 -0.98 -4.62
CA ASP A 96 16.39 -1.10 -5.50
C ASP A 96 15.34 -0.01 -5.17
N PHE A 97 15.07 0.23 -3.88
CA PHE A 97 14.17 1.29 -3.42
C PHE A 97 14.66 2.68 -3.82
N ILE A 98 15.94 3.01 -3.59
CA ILE A 98 16.54 4.29 -4.00
C ILE A 98 16.44 4.47 -5.51
N SER A 99 16.80 3.45 -6.29
CA SER A 99 16.78 3.50 -7.75
C SER A 99 15.38 3.84 -8.29
N LYS A 100 14.35 3.12 -7.82
CA LYS A 100 12.96 3.40 -8.20
C LYS A 100 12.47 4.76 -7.71
N GLY A 101 12.88 5.19 -6.53
CA GLY A 101 12.60 6.54 -6.02
C GLY A 101 13.17 7.63 -6.95
N ASN A 102 14.42 7.46 -7.38
CA ASN A 102 15.07 8.36 -8.33
C ASN A 102 14.33 8.40 -9.67
N GLU A 103 13.97 7.24 -10.23
CA GLU A 103 13.18 7.18 -11.46
C GLU A 103 11.83 7.89 -11.35
N LEU A 104 11.15 7.74 -10.21
CA LEU A 104 9.86 8.36 -9.97
C LEU A 104 9.99 9.89 -9.91
N ILE A 105 10.99 10.40 -9.18
CA ILE A 105 11.29 11.84 -9.13
C ILE A 105 11.63 12.38 -10.53
N GLN A 106 12.45 11.67 -11.29
CA GLN A 106 12.80 12.08 -12.66
C GLN A 106 11.60 12.12 -13.59
N ARG A 107 10.67 11.16 -13.46
CA ARG A 107 9.39 11.17 -14.20
C ARG A 107 8.53 12.37 -13.82
N MET A 108 8.50 12.74 -12.54
CA MET A 108 7.75 13.91 -12.08
C MET A 108 8.34 15.23 -12.56
N LYS A 109 9.66 15.35 -12.67
CA LYS A 109 10.34 16.54 -13.23
C LYS A 109 10.08 16.77 -14.72
N LYS A 110 9.64 15.74 -15.44
CA LYS A 110 9.36 15.79 -16.89
C LYS A 110 7.89 16.09 -17.21
N LYS A 111 7.04 16.24 -16.21
CA LYS A 111 5.65 16.70 -16.33
C LYS A 111 5.58 18.20 -16.06
#